data_AF-A0AAW9TXE3-F1
#
_entry.id   AF-A0AAW9TXE3-F1
#
_cell.length_a   1.000
_cell.length_b   1.000
_cell.length_c   1.000
_cell.angle_alpha   90.00
_cell.angle_beta   90.00
_cell.angle_gamma   90.00
#
_symmetry.space_group_name_H-M   'P 1'
#
loop_
_entity.id
_entity.type
_entity.pdbx_description
1 polymer ?
#
loop_
_entity_poly.entity_id
_entity_poly.type
_entity_poly.pdbx_seq_one_letter_code
_entity_poly.pdbx_strand_id
1 'polypeptide(L)'
;MNATSPLYFETFLAECWKNGNRIGRHLLYDIKNRGYTGSRTNLERLLKVWREAKNIQPGEPPPDMDVSEPVRDPDTGHMISSVVAAALCIKPRGMLTDRQARKVNALKQGSTVFAIMRGLAMRFKGVLRSRNSEALAKWIDDAIETELTATCVSPAFCAGILMPSKMQSNSLGG
;
A
#
# COMPACT_ATOMS: atom_id res chain seq x y z
N MET A 1 5.69 40.68 3.17
CA MET A 1 4.55 39.87 3.64
C MET A 1 5.05 38.46 3.90
N ASN A 2 4.92 37.95 5.13
CA ASN A 2 5.41 36.62 5.47
C ASN A 2 4.43 35.57 4.90
N ALA A 3 4.90 34.71 4.00
CA ALA A 3 4.07 33.66 3.41
C ALA A 3 3.84 32.53 4.45
N THR A 4 2.82 32.71 5.29
CA THR A 4 2.44 31.75 6.35
C THR A 4 1.49 30.67 5.83
N SER A 5 0.80 30.94 4.71
CA SER A 5 -0.03 29.96 4.01
C SER A 5 0.82 29.10 3.05
N PRO A 6 0.76 27.76 3.14
CA PRO A 6 1.45 26.88 2.19
C PRO A 6 0.96 27.03 0.75
N LEU A 7 -0.25 27.59 0.54
CA LEU A 7 -0.84 27.81 -0.79
C LEU A 7 -0.01 28.75 -1.67
N TYR A 8 0.75 29.67 -1.08
CA TYR A 8 1.69 30.51 -1.85
C TYR A 8 2.78 29.69 -2.56
N PHE A 9 3.00 28.44 -2.12
CA PHE A 9 3.96 27.50 -2.69
C PHE A 9 3.26 26.35 -3.43
N GLU A 10 1.97 26.47 -3.71
CA GLU A 10 1.15 25.39 -4.31
C GLU A 10 1.73 24.87 -5.63
N THR A 11 2.17 25.75 -6.52
CA THR A 11 2.76 25.37 -7.81
C THR A 11 3.99 24.47 -7.64
N PHE A 12 4.90 24.87 -6.75
CA PHE A 12 6.08 24.08 -6.40
C PHE A 12 5.73 22.77 -5.69
N LEU A 13 4.81 22.82 -4.72
CA LEU A 13 4.34 21.63 -4.02
C LEU A 13 3.69 20.63 -4.96
N ALA A 14 2.90 21.10 -5.94
CA ALA A 14 2.27 20.28 -6.96
C ALA A 14 3.30 19.64 -7.90
N GLU A 15 4.36 20.35 -8.27
CA GLU A 15 5.46 19.81 -9.06
C GLU A 15 6.23 18.71 -8.29
N CYS A 16 6.60 18.96 -7.03
CA CYS A 16 7.21 17.94 -6.17
C CYS A 16 6.30 16.72 -6.00
N TRP A 17 5.00 16.94 -5.89
CA TRP A 17 3.99 15.89 -5.74
C TRP A 17 3.86 15.04 -7.01
N LYS A 18 3.91 15.67 -8.20
CA LYS A 18 3.95 15.01 -9.51
C LYS A 18 5.22 14.17 -9.67
N ASN A 19 6.35 14.70 -9.20
CA ASN A 19 7.65 14.03 -9.21
C ASN A 19 7.82 12.97 -8.11
N GLY A 20 6.77 12.70 -7.32
CA GLY A 20 6.72 11.60 -6.36
C GLY A 20 7.14 11.94 -4.92
N ASN A 21 7.62 13.15 -4.64
CA ASN A 21 7.95 13.57 -3.27
C ASN A 21 6.69 14.01 -2.52
N ARG A 22 6.16 13.13 -1.67
CA ARG A 22 4.94 13.37 -0.87
C ARG A 22 5.21 13.42 0.64
N ILE A 23 6.48 13.44 1.03
CA ILE A 23 6.89 13.38 2.43
C ILE A 23 6.80 14.79 3.01
N GLY A 24 5.82 15.04 3.89
CA GLY A 24 5.55 16.37 4.44
C GLY A 24 6.75 17.03 5.14
N ARG A 25 7.67 16.25 5.72
CA ARG A 25 8.93 16.77 6.30
C ARG A 25 9.88 17.33 5.25
N HIS A 26 10.01 16.67 4.10
CA HIS A 26 10.87 17.14 3.01
C HIS A 26 10.26 18.39 2.38
N LEU A 27 8.96 18.34 2.06
CA LEU A 27 8.23 19.47 1.51
C LEU A 27 8.29 20.70 2.43
N LEU A 28 8.20 20.52 3.75
CA LEU A 28 8.35 21.60 4.72
C LEU A 28 9.75 22.24 4.68
N TYR A 29 10.80 21.42 4.60
CA TYR A 29 12.17 21.91 4.48
C TYR A 29 12.36 22.73 3.20
N ASP A 30 11.86 22.22 2.08
CA ASP A 30 12.00 22.87 0.78
C ASP A 30 11.26 24.22 0.71
N ILE A 31 10.04 24.30 1.26
CA ILE A 31 9.30 25.57 1.28
C ILE A 31 9.86 26.54 2.32
N LYS A 32 10.41 26.06 3.45
CA LYS A 32 11.09 26.93 4.43
C LYS A 32 12.30 27.64 3.81
N ASN A 33 13.08 26.92 3.01
CA ASN A 33 14.20 27.51 2.27
C ASN A 33 13.76 28.53 1.20
N ARG A 34 12.47 28.55 0.86
CA ARG A 34 11.85 29.49 -0.10
C ARG A 34 11.06 30.61 0.58
N GLY A 35 11.16 30.74 1.92
CA GLY A 35 10.53 31.82 2.67
C GLY A 35 9.20 31.47 3.32
N TYR A 36 8.83 30.19 3.39
CA TYR A 36 7.67 29.75 4.17
C TYR A 36 7.92 29.93 5.68
N THR A 37 7.02 30.65 6.34
CA THR A 37 7.11 30.98 7.78
C THR A 37 6.03 30.29 8.62
N GLY A 38 5.16 29.49 7.98
CA GLY A 38 4.06 28.82 8.67
C GLY A 38 4.44 27.50 9.36
N SER A 39 3.44 26.89 9.99
CA SER A 39 3.62 25.67 10.78
C SER A 39 3.50 24.39 9.96
N ARG A 40 4.15 23.32 10.44
CA ARG A 40 4.04 21.97 9.85
C ARG A 40 2.59 21.50 9.76
N THR A 41 1.79 21.76 10.81
CA THR A 41 0.38 21.39 10.84
C THR A 41 -0.42 22.06 9.73
N ASN A 42 -0.09 23.31 9.37
CA ASN A 42 -0.77 24.01 8.30
C ASN A 42 -0.46 23.37 6.92
N LEU A 43 0.79 23.00 6.68
CA LEU A 43 1.18 22.21 5.51
C LEU A 43 0.51 20.83 5.51
N GLU A 44 0.51 20.11 6.64
CA GLU A 44 -0.08 18.78 6.72
C GLU A 44 -1.59 18.76 6.44
N ARG A 45 -2.32 19.82 6.81
CA ARG A 45 -3.73 20.01 6.44
C ARG A 45 -3.91 20.10 4.94
N LEU A 46 -3.11 20.92 4.25
CA LEU A 46 -3.15 21.02 2.78
C LEU A 46 -2.84 19.66 2.12
N LEU A 47 -1.75 18.99 2.55
CA LEU A 47 -1.37 17.69 2.00
C LEU A 47 -2.39 16.58 2.31
N LYS A 48 -3.16 16.71 3.40
CA LYS A 48 -4.26 15.80 3.72
C LYS A 48 -5.39 15.92 2.69
N VAL A 49 -5.81 17.14 2.36
CA VAL A 49 -6.80 17.40 1.30
C VAL A 49 -6.33 16.81 -0.04
N TRP A 50 -5.04 16.97 -0.38
CA TRP A 50 -4.50 16.40 -1.62
C TRP A 50 -4.43 14.87 -1.63
N ARG A 51 -4.18 14.23 -0.48
CA ARG A 51 -4.27 12.76 -0.34
C ARG A 51 -5.70 12.27 -0.49
N GLU A 52 -6.65 12.97 0.11
CA GLU A 52 -8.07 12.63 0.05
C GLU A 52 -8.63 12.85 -1.36
N ALA A 53 -8.31 13.96 -2.02
CA ALA A 53 -8.69 14.23 -3.40
C ALA A 53 -8.15 13.17 -4.37
N LYS A 54 -6.92 12.68 -4.14
CA LYS A 54 -6.36 11.57 -4.93
C LYS A 54 -7.07 10.23 -4.64
N ASN A 55 -7.50 10.00 -3.41
CA ASN A 55 -8.29 8.81 -3.06
C ASN A 55 -9.73 8.89 -3.61
N ILE A 56 -10.23 10.11 -3.89
CA ILE A 56 -11.58 10.37 -4.40
C ILE A 56 -11.63 10.38 -5.93
N GLN A 57 -10.52 10.65 -6.63
CA GLN A 57 -10.49 10.49 -8.08
C GLN A 57 -10.80 9.02 -8.41
N PRO A 58 -11.95 8.72 -9.06
CA PRO A 58 -12.12 7.46 -9.71
C PRO A 58 -11.11 7.51 -10.87
N GLY A 59 -9.97 6.85 -10.69
CA GLY A 59 -9.29 6.32 -11.87
C GLY A 59 -10.37 5.60 -12.66
N GLU A 60 -10.49 5.98 -13.94
CA GLU A 60 -11.22 5.29 -14.99
C GLU A 60 -11.64 3.88 -14.56
N PRO A 61 -12.95 3.54 -14.58
CA PRO A 61 -13.38 2.23 -14.15
C PRO A 61 -12.54 1.22 -14.92
N PRO A 62 -11.83 0.31 -14.23
CA PRO A 62 -11.10 -0.72 -14.93
C PRO A 62 -12.09 -1.43 -15.86
N PRO A 63 -11.68 -1.81 -17.09
CA PRO A 63 -12.57 -2.53 -17.99
C PRO A 63 -13.17 -3.70 -17.24
N ASP A 64 -14.50 -3.68 -17.10
CA ASP A 64 -15.32 -4.62 -16.35
C ASP A 64 -14.56 -5.35 -15.24
N MET A 65 -14.31 -4.66 -14.12
CA MET A 65 -14.06 -5.39 -12.89
C MET A 65 -15.29 -6.24 -12.63
N ASP A 66 -15.20 -7.52 -12.97
CA ASP A 66 -16.05 -8.55 -12.41
C ASP A 66 -15.96 -8.37 -10.90
N VAL A 67 -16.97 -7.70 -10.33
CA VAL A 67 -17.11 -7.52 -8.89
C VAL A 67 -17.46 -8.92 -8.39
N SER A 68 -16.45 -9.80 -8.34
CA SER A 68 -16.61 -11.16 -7.87
C SER A 68 -17.27 -11.07 -6.51
N GLU A 69 -18.33 -11.84 -6.33
CA GLU A 69 -19.12 -11.79 -5.11
C GLU A 69 -18.20 -11.88 -3.88
N PRO A 70 -18.42 -11.04 -2.86
CA PRO A 70 -17.54 -11.02 -1.70
C PRO A 70 -17.46 -12.38 -1.03
N VAL A 71 -16.26 -12.97 -1.02
CA VAL A 71 -16.01 -14.32 -0.53
C VAL A 71 -16.47 -14.46 0.92
N ARG A 72 -17.23 -15.53 1.20
CA ARG A 72 -17.74 -15.85 2.54
C ARG A 72 -16.79 -16.76 3.31
N ASP A 73 -16.74 -16.58 4.61
CA ASP A 73 -16.04 -17.45 5.54
C ASP A 73 -16.77 -18.80 5.61
N PRO A 74 -16.13 -19.92 5.25
CA PRO A 74 -16.80 -21.23 5.26
C PRO A 74 -17.26 -21.66 6.65
N ASP A 75 -16.63 -21.16 7.72
CA ASP A 75 -16.97 -21.55 9.08
C ASP A 75 -18.14 -20.71 9.66
N THR A 76 -18.43 -19.52 9.11
CA THR A 76 -19.44 -18.59 9.69
C THR A 76 -20.44 -18.01 8.69
N GLY A 77 -20.24 -18.17 7.38
CA GLY A 77 -21.06 -17.57 6.33
C GLY A 77 -20.93 -16.05 6.18
N HIS A 78 -20.20 -15.38 7.07
CA HIS A 78 -19.97 -13.94 7.00
C HIS A 78 -18.97 -13.56 5.90
N MET A 79 -19.08 -12.34 5.38
CA MET A 79 -18.13 -11.81 4.40
C MET A 79 -16.72 -11.75 5.01
N ILE A 80 -15.73 -12.20 4.27
CA ILE A 80 -14.34 -12.02 4.65
C ILE A 80 -13.95 -10.57 4.34
N SER A 81 -13.65 -9.81 5.39
CA SER A 81 -13.13 -8.44 5.25
C SER A 81 -11.87 -8.39 4.39
N SER A 82 -11.74 -7.33 3.58
CA SER A 82 -10.55 -7.03 2.78
C SER A 82 -9.27 -6.97 3.62
N VAL A 83 -9.33 -6.45 4.84
CA VAL A 83 -8.20 -6.40 5.78
C VAL A 83 -7.76 -7.81 6.19
N VAL A 84 -8.74 -8.69 6.45
CA VAL A 84 -8.47 -10.10 6.81
C VAL A 84 -7.88 -10.84 5.62
N ALA A 85 -8.43 -10.63 4.42
CA ALA A 85 -7.89 -11.19 3.19
C ALA A 85 -6.43 -10.73 2.99
N ALA A 86 -6.14 -9.43 3.06
CA ALA A 86 -4.78 -8.90 2.91
C ALA A 86 -3.79 -9.51 3.93
N ALA A 87 -4.19 -9.59 5.20
CA ALA A 87 -3.36 -10.21 6.24
C ALA A 87 -3.09 -11.70 5.95
N LEU A 88 -4.12 -12.44 5.53
CA LEU A 88 -3.98 -13.84 5.15
C LEU A 88 -3.13 -14.01 3.90
N CYS A 89 -3.22 -13.11 2.92
CA CYS A 89 -2.48 -13.16 1.65
C CYS A 89 -0.96 -13.29 1.87
N ILE A 90 -0.41 -12.50 2.81
CA ILE A 90 1.04 -12.50 3.12
C ILE A 90 1.46 -13.51 4.19
N LYS A 91 0.50 -14.10 4.91
CA LYS A 91 0.81 -15.01 6.03
C LYS A 91 1.35 -16.36 5.53
N PRO A 92 2.53 -16.81 5.99
CA PRO A 92 3.13 -18.08 5.56
C PRO A 92 2.25 -19.28 5.91
N ARG A 93 2.31 -20.34 5.09
CA ARG A 93 1.49 -21.55 5.26
C ARG A 93 1.69 -22.20 6.64
N GLY A 94 2.93 -22.35 7.09
CA GLY A 94 3.26 -22.95 8.40
C GLY A 94 2.86 -22.11 9.62
N MET A 95 2.30 -20.91 9.43
CA MET A 95 1.80 -20.05 10.51
C MET A 95 0.27 -19.93 10.50
N LEU A 96 -0.41 -20.59 9.57
CA LEU A 96 -1.86 -20.59 9.51
C LEU A 96 -2.41 -21.59 10.53
N THR A 97 -3.41 -21.15 11.30
CA THR A 97 -4.33 -22.08 11.96
C THR A 97 -5.21 -22.78 10.92
N ASP A 98 -5.78 -23.94 11.22
CA ASP A 98 -6.67 -24.66 10.30
C ASP A 98 -7.84 -23.81 9.79
N ARG A 99 -8.44 -23.00 10.67
CA ARG A 99 -9.50 -22.05 10.30
C ARG A 99 -9.03 -21.01 9.28
N GLN A 100 -7.84 -20.46 9.48
CA GLN A 100 -7.24 -19.52 8.53
C GLN A 100 -6.88 -20.20 7.21
N ALA A 101 -6.46 -21.46 7.22
CA ALA A 101 -6.20 -22.24 6.02
C ALA A 101 -7.48 -22.46 5.20
N ARG A 102 -8.60 -22.78 5.85
CA ARG A 102 -9.92 -22.87 5.18
C ARG A 102 -10.34 -21.54 4.56
N LYS A 103 -10.18 -20.41 5.27
CA LYS A 103 -10.44 -19.07 4.69
C LYS A 103 -9.55 -18.78 3.48
N VAL A 104 -8.27 -19.13 3.54
CA VAL A 104 -7.35 -18.99 2.42
C VAL A 104 -7.79 -19.81 1.21
N ASN A 105 -8.31 -21.02 1.43
CA ASN A 105 -8.81 -21.86 0.35
C ASN A 105 -10.08 -21.27 -0.27
N ALA A 106 -11.03 -20.79 0.55
CA ALA A 106 -12.22 -20.09 0.08
C ALA A 106 -11.85 -18.83 -0.73
N LEU A 107 -10.92 -18.01 -0.23
CA LEU A 107 -10.43 -16.82 -0.93
C LEU A 107 -9.75 -17.14 -2.26
N LYS A 108 -9.02 -18.24 -2.35
CA LYS A 108 -8.42 -18.68 -3.62
C LYS A 108 -9.46 -19.16 -4.64
N GLN A 109 -10.52 -19.81 -4.18
CA GLN A 109 -11.59 -20.29 -5.04
C GLN A 109 -12.48 -19.16 -5.54
N GLY A 110 -12.78 -18.19 -4.66
CA GLY A 110 -13.66 -17.06 -4.99
C GLY A 110 -12.96 -15.82 -5.54
N SER A 111 -11.62 -15.82 -5.63
CA SER A 111 -10.88 -14.68 -6.20
C SER A 111 -9.56 -15.12 -6.83
N THR A 112 -9.53 -15.10 -8.17
CA THR A 112 -8.31 -15.33 -8.96
C THR A 112 -7.21 -14.33 -8.59
N VAL A 113 -7.58 -13.06 -8.40
CA VAL A 113 -6.66 -11.99 -7.95
C VAL A 113 -6.01 -12.35 -6.61
N PHE A 114 -6.78 -12.82 -5.63
CA PHE A 114 -6.22 -13.28 -4.35
C PHE A 114 -5.27 -14.47 -4.52
N ALA A 115 -5.63 -15.44 -5.37
CA ALA A 115 -4.81 -16.61 -5.63
C ALA A 115 -3.44 -16.23 -6.24
N ILE A 116 -3.44 -15.33 -7.22
CA ILE A 116 -2.23 -14.80 -7.86
C ILE A 116 -1.38 -14.03 -6.84
N MET A 117 -1.96 -13.04 -6.15
CA MET A 117 -1.24 -12.23 -5.15
C MET A 117 -0.60 -13.09 -4.05
N ARG A 118 -1.34 -14.09 -3.56
CA ARG A 118 -0.81 -15.01 -2.54
C ARG A 118 0.31 -15.88 -3.10
N GLY A 119 0.20 -16.33 -4.35
CA GLY A 119 1.27 -17.04 -5.06
C GLY A 119 2.55 -16.22 -5.11
N LEU A 120 2.45 -14.98 -5.59
CA LEU A 120 3.56 -14.02 -5.65
C LEU A 120 4.17 -13.78 -4.27
N ALA A 121 3.34 -13.51 -3.24
CA ALA A 121 3.81 -13.26 -1.88
C ALA A 121 4.57 -14.47 -1.29
N MET A 122 4.10 -15.70 -1.52
CA MET A 122 4.78 -16.91 -1.03
C MET A 122 6.12 -17.12 -1.76
N ARG A 123 6.16 -16.89 -3.08
CA ARG A 123 7.39 -17.00 -3.87
C ARG A 123 8.43 -15.95 -3.50
N PHE A 124 8.01 -14.69 -3.32
CA PHE A 124 8.87 -13.60 -2.87
C PHE A 124 9.55 -13.93 -1.53
N LYS A 125 8.79 -14.48 -0.57
CA LYS A 125 9.37 -14.94 0.71
C LYS A 125 10.38 -16.07 0.56
N GLY A 126 10.25 -16.91 -0.48
CA GLY A 126 11.25 -17.92 -0.83
C GLY A 126 12.53 -17.27 -1.33
N VAL A 127 12.41 -16.33 -2.28
CA VAL A 127 13.52 -15.54 -2.85
C VAL A 127 14.30 -14.79 -1.75
N LEU A 128 13.60 -14.12 -0.84
CA LEU A 128 14.23 -13.40 0.27
C LEU A 128 15.04 -14.34 1.19
N ARG A 129 14.61 -15.59 1.36
CA ARG A 129 15.32 -16.58 2.17
C ARG A 129 16.54 -17.15 1.45
N SER A 130 16.47 -17.36 0.14
CA SER A 130 17.57 -17.92 -0.65
C SER A 130 18.66 -16.90 -1.00
N ARG A 131 18.37 -15.59 -0.86
CA ARG A 131 19.29 -14.48 -1.23
C ARG A 131 19.80 -14.56 -2.67
N ASN A 132 19.00 -15.15 -3.55
CA ASN A 132 19.34 -15.34 -4.96
C ASN A 132 18.79 -14.16 -5.79
N SER A 133 19.68 -13.34 -6.35
CA SER A 133 19.35 -12.17 -7.17
C SER A 133 18.71 -12.53 -8.52
N GLU A 134 19.12 -13.65 -9.12
CA GLU A 134 18.53 -14.15 -10.37
C GLU A 134 17.08 -14.60 -10.16
N ALA A 135 16.83 -15.30 -9.05
CA ALA A 135 15.47 -15.68 -8.65
C ALA A 135 14.59 -14.46 -8.33
N LEU A 136 15.19 -13.35 -7.87
CA LEU A 136 14.48 -12.09 -7.67
C LEU A 136 14.12 -11.42 -9.00
N ALA A 137 15.05 -11.36 -9.96
CA ALA A 137 14.78 -10.81 -11.28
C ALA A 137 13.62 -11.54 -11.96
N LYS A 138 13.68 -12.89 -12.00
CA LYS A 138 12.59 -13.71 -12.54
C LYS A 138 11.26 -13.49 -11.81
N TRP A 139 11.29 -13.30 -10.49
CA TRP A 139 10.07 -13.02 -9.74
C TRP A 139 9.45 -11.66 -10.10
N ILE A 140 10.29 -10.65 -10.42
CA ILE A 140 9.82 -9.33 -10.87
C ILE A 140 9.14 -9.47 -12.24
N ASP A 141 9.75 -10.19 -13.17
CA ASP A 141 9.17 -10.41 -14.51
C ASP A 141 7.81 -11.12 -14.41
N ASP A 142 7.74 -12.22 -13.66
CA ASP A 142 6.50 -12.95 -13.42
C ASP A 142 5.43 -12.06 -12.73
N ALA A 143 5.83 -11.15 -11.85
CA ALA A 143 4.89 -10.23 -11.20
C ALA A 143 4.34 -9.19 -12.19
N ILE A 144 5.16 -8.73 -13.14
CA ILE A 144 4.74 -7.80 -14.20
C ILE A 144 3.76 -8.48 -15.16
N GLU A 145 4.04 -9.73 -15.53
CA GLU A 145 3.22 -10.53 -16.46
C GLU A 145 1.84 -10.91 -15.89
N THR A 146 1.67 -10.92 -14.57
CA THR A 146 0.36 -11.25 -13.96
C THR A 146 -0.76 -10.23 -14.22
N GLU A 147 -0.52 -9.19 -15.03
CA GLU A 147 -1.44 -8.07 -15.37
C GLU A 147 -2.10 -7.36 -14.18
N LEU A 148 -1.73 -7.71 -12.94
CA LEU A 148 -2.06 -6.98 -11.73
C LEU A 148 -1.54 -5.54 -11.80
N THR A 149 -0.60 -5.25 -12.68
CA THR A 149 -0.09 -3.92 -13.02
C THR A 149 -1.11 -3.03 -13.71
N ALA A 150 -2.11 -3.57 -14.41
CA ALA A 150 -3.26 -2.81 -14.89
C ALA A 150 -4.21 -2.43 -13.73
N THR A 151 -4.27 -3.25 -12.67
CA THR A 151 -5.13 -3.04 -11.49
C THR A 151 -4.44 -2.31 -10.33
N CYS A 152 -3.11 -2.30 -10.26
CA CYS A 152 -2.33 -1.86 -9.08
C CYS A 152 -1.52 -0.57 -9.27
N VAL A 153 -1.79 0.26 -10.28
CA VAL A 153 -1.20 1.62 -10.36
C VAL A 153 -1.75 2.58 -9.29
N SER A 154 -2.56 2.11 -8.34
CA SER A 154 -2.87 2.88 -7.13
C SER A 154 -1.69 2.84 -6.15
N PRO A 155 -1.07 3.98 -5.80
CA PRO A 155 0.13 4.05 -4.95
C PRO A 155 -0.01 3.52 -3.51
N ALA A 156 -1.19 3.01 -3.13
CA ALA A 156 -1.48 2.55 -1.78
C ALA A 156 -0.80 1.21 -1.43
N PHE A 157 -0.50 0.35 -2.41
CA PHE A 157 0.00 -1.00 -2.12
C PHE A 157 1.53 -1.06 -1.89
N CYS A 158 2.30 -0.17 -2.51
CA CYS A 158 3.77 -0.18 -2.38
C CYS A 158 4.28 0.30 -1.00
N ALA A 159 3.45 0.96 -0.19
CA ALA A 159 3.86 1.48 1.11
C ALA A 159 3.99 0.39 2.21
N GLY A 160 3.43 -0.81 2.01
CA GLY A 160 3.38 -1.85 3.04
C GLY A 160 4.54 -2.84 3.06
N ILE A 161 5.34 -2.92 1.98
CA ILE A 161 6.38 -3.96 1.82
C ILE A 161 7.79 -3.46 2.18
N LEU A 162 7.99 -2.15 2.30
CA LEU A 162 9.31 -1.55 2.55
C LEU A 162 9.37 -0.78 3.89
N MET A 163 9.09 -1.43 5.01
CA MET A 163 9.63 -0.99 6.30
C MET A 163 10.09 -2.19 7.15
N PRO A 164 11.40 -2.28 7.49
CA PRO A 164 11.89 -3.25 8.46
C PRO A 164 11.39 -2.88 9.87
N SER A 165 10.82 -3.88 10.56
CA SER A 165 10.43 -3.82 11.97
C SER A 165 11.65 -3.68 12.89
N LYS A 166 12.03 -2.45 13.22
CA LYS A 166 12.83 -2.13 14.42
C LYS A 166 12.48 -0.72 14.90
N MET A 167 11.60 -0.64 15.91
CA MET A 167 11.61 0.30 17.05
C MET A 167 10.23 0.32 17.71
N GLN A 168 9.93 -0.75 18.46
CA GLN A 168 9.06 -0.70 19.63
C GLN A 168 9.84 -1.32 20.79
N SER A 169 10.55 -0.45 21.50
CA SER A 169 11.15 -0.59 22.84
C SER A 169 11.60 0.84 23.17
N ASN A 170 11.04 1.60 24.11
CA ASN A 170 10.71 1.32 25.50
C ASN A 170 9.42 2.09 25.86
N SER A 171 8.41 1.43 26.43
CA SER A 171 8.20 1.22 27.87
C SER A 171 8.12 2.51 28.69
N LEU A 172 6.91 2.77 29.17
CA LEU A 172 6.62 3.52 30.40
C LEU A 172 7.53 3.04 31.54
N GLY A 173 7.88 3.96 32.45
CA GLY A 173 8.36 3.66 33.79
C GLY A 173 9.21 4.80 34.36
N GLY A 174 8.64 5.59 35.29
CA GLY A 174 9.33 6.61 36.08
C GLY A 174 8.63 7.95 36.08
#